data_AF-A0A1G9REI1-F1
#
_entry.id   AF-A0A1G9REI1-F1
#
_cell.length_a   1.000
_cell.length_b   1.000
_cell.length_c   1.000
_cell.angle_alpha   90.00
_cell.angle_beta   90.00
_cell.angle_gamma   90.00
#
_symmetry.space_group_name_H-M   'P 1'
#
loop_
_entity.id
_entity.type
_entity.pdbx_description
1 polymer ?
#
loop_
_entity_poly.entity_id
_entity_poly.type
_entity_poly.pdbx_seq_one_letter_code
_entity_poly.pdbx_strand_id
1 'polypeptide(L)' 'MDFVDFEWEHDDDGFECHSCGTVATTVSVDYDRLGYAVCPACGGTESPLAEQA' A
#
# COMPACT_ATOMS: atom_id res chain seq x y z
N MET A 1 22.72 -13.65 26.46
CA MET A 1 22.79 -13.02 25.13
C MET A 1 21.36 -13.03 24.63
N ASP A 2 20.59 -11.99 24.97
CA ASP A 2 19.21 -11.87 24.52
C ASP A 2 19.29 -11.33 23.09
N PHE A 3 19.37 -12.25 22.13
CA PHE A 3 19.13 -11.92 20.74
C PHE A 3 17.63 -11.68 20.67
N VAL A 4 17.20 -10.45 20.95
CA VAL A 4 15.95 -9.93 20.42
C VAL A 4 16.05 -10.20 18.92
N ASP A 5 15.36 -11.25 18.51
CA ASP A 5 15.04 -11.54 17.14
C ASP A 5 14.49 -10.21 16.63
N PHE A 6 15.29 -9.54 15.81
CA PHE A 6 14.82 -8.44 15.00
C PHE A 6 13.87 -9.14 14.01
N GLU A 7 12.67 -9.51 14.50
CA GLU A 7 11.47 -9.55 13.71
C GLU A 7 11.40 -8.11 13.19
N TRP A 8 12.14 -7.85 12.11
CA TRP A 8 11.66 -6.97 11.10
C TRP A 8 10.28 -7.51 10.85
N GLU A 9 9.28 -6.92 11.54
CA GLU A 9 7.89 -7.00 11.17
C GLU A 9 7.96 -6.84 9.67
N HIS A 10 7.84 -7.97 8.98
CA HIS A 10 7.65 -8.03 7.56
C HIS A 10 6.30 -7.35 7.46
N ASP A 11 6.34 -6.02 7.38
CA ASP A 11 5.26 -5.14 7.00
C ASP A 11 4.95 -5.66 5.62
N ASP A 12 4.07 -6.67 5.61
CA ASP A 12 3.56 -7.38 4.46
C ASP A 12 3.32 -6.28 3.45
N ASP A 13 4.02 -6.33 2.31
CA ASP A 13 4.17 -5.23 1.34
C ASP A 13 2.81 -4.95 0.70
N GLY A 14 1.93 -4.42 1.52
CA GLY A 14 0.50 -4.46 1.44
C GLY A 14 0.07 -3.07 1.05
N PHE A 15 -0.61 -3.01 -0.07
CA PHE A 15 -1.33 -1.83 -0.47
C PHE A 15 -2.63 -1.76 0.34
N GLU A 16 -2.80 -0.72 1.14
CA GLU A 16 -4.11 -0.36 1.71
C GLU A 16 -4.62 0.91 1.02
N CYS A 17 -5.81 0.83 0.43
CA CYS A 17 -6.47 1.98 -0.16
C CYS A 17 -7.19 2.80 0.93
N HIS A 18 -6.79 4.07 1.10
CA HIS A 18 -7.41 4.98 2.06
C HIS A 18 -8.86 5.35 1.68
N SER A 19 -9.17 5.32 0.39
CA SER A 19 -10.51 5.70 -0.11
C SER A 19 -11.59 4.66 0.20
N CYS A 20 -11.29 3.37 0.09
CA CYS A 20 -12.28 2.30 0.28
C CYS A 20 -11.88 1.22 1.31
N GLY A 21 -10.69 1.31 1.90
CA GLY A 21 -10.16 0.36 2.89
C GLY A 21 -9.77 -1.00 2.30
N THR A 22 -9.58 -1.09 0.98
CA THR A 22 -9.18 -2.35 0.34
C THR A 22 -7.71 -2.62 0.61
N VAL A 23 -7.43 -3.79 1.18
CA VAL A 23 -6.08 -4.32 1.36
C VAL A 23 -5.77 -5.30 0.22
N ALA A 24 -4.68 -5.06 -0.50
CA ALA A 24 -4.19 -5.91 -1.57
C ALA A 24 -2.66 -6.02 -1.49
N THR A 25 -2.06 -6.99 -2.18
CA THR A 25 -0.60 -7.08 -2.26
C THR A 25 -0.08 -6.08 -3.30
N THR A 26 1.08 -5.49 -3.07
CA THR A 26 1.73 -4.56 -4.03
C THR A 26 1.97 -5.17 -5.41
N VAL A 27 2.06 -6.49 -5.53
CA VAL A 27 2.15 -7.20 -6.81
C VAL A 27 0.82 -7.33 -7.55
N SER A 28 -0.31 -7.10 -6.88
CA SER A 28 -1.67 -7.21 -7.45
C SER A 28 -2.30 -5.87 -7.78
N VAL A 29 -1.64 -4.75 -7.47
CA VAL A 29 -2.13 -3.40 -7.79
C VAL A 29 -1.48 -2.90 -9.07
N ASP A 30 -2.30 -2.24 -9.90
CA ASP A 30 -1.79 -1.51 -11.06
C ASP A 30 -1.15 -0.19 -10.61
N TYR A 31 -0.28 0.37 -11.44
CA TYR A 31 0.34 1.66 -11.20
C TYR A 31 0.00 2.63 -12.33
N ASP A 32 -0.29 3.88 -11.99
CA ASP A 32 -0.52 4.91 -12.99
C ASP A 32 0.79 5.30 -13.70
N ARG A 33 0.71 6.18 -14.70
CA ARG A 33 1.87 6.66 -15.46
C ARG A 33 2.91 7.42 -14.63
N LEU A 34 2.52 7.95 -13.48
CA LEU A 34 3.39 8.61 -12.52
C LEU A 34 4.00 7.65 -11.50
N GLY A 35 3.53 6.38 -11.47
CA GLY A 35 4.00 5.34 -10.57
C GLY A 35 3.26 5.28 -9.24
N TYR A 36 2.06 5.88 -9.12
CA TYR A 36 1.21 5.72 -7.95
C TYR A 36 0.34 4.48 -8.05
N ALA A 37 0.15 3.80 -6.92
CA ALA A 37 -0.66 2.59 -6.87
C ALA A 37 -2.15 2.91 -7.08
N VAL A 38 -2.78 2.15 -7.97
CA VAL A 38 -4.20 2.27 -8.33
C VAL A 38 -4.95 1.14 -7.65
N CYS A 39 -5.94 1.51 -6.82
CA CYS A 39 -6.77 0.57 -6.12
C CYS A 39 -7.57 -0.29 -7.11
N PRO A 40 -7.45 -1.62 -7.05
CA PRO A 40 -8.19 -2.52 -7.96
C PRO A 40 -9.69 -2.56 -7.66
N ALA A 41 -10.13 -2.12 -6.47
CA ALA A 41 -11.54 -2.14 -6.07
C ALA A 41 -12.30 -0.88 -6.52
N CYS A 42 -11.76 0.32 -6.24
CA CYS A 42 -12.43 1.59 -6.54
C CYS A 42 -11.82 2.35 -7.72
N GLY A 43 -10.63 1.95 -8.20
CA GLY A 43 -9.88 2.68 -9.24
C GLY A 43 -9.22 3.97 -8.74
N GLY A 44 -9.27 4.24 -7.43
CA GLY A 44 -8.63 5.40 -6.81
C GLY A 44 -7.11 5.30 -6.88
N THR A 45 -6.44 6.42 -7.11
CA THR A 45 -4.97 6.49 -7.09
C THR A 45 -4.51 6.93 -5.71
N GLU A 46 -3.78 6.05 -5.02
CA GLU A 46 -3.18 6.37 -3.73
C GLU A 46 -1.92 7.21 -3.99
N SER A 47 -2.14 8.51 -4.04
CA SER A 47 -1.10 9.51 -4.18
C SER A 47 -0.95 10.24 -2.84
N PRO A 48 0.24 10.73 -2.47
CA PRO A 48 0.42 11.52 -1.24
C PRO A 48 -0.43 12.80 -1.21
N LEU A 49 -0.95 13.20 -2.37
CA LEU A 49 -1.84 14.34 -2.54
C LEU A 49 -3.31 13.97 -2.33
N ALA A 50 -3.67 12.68 -2.36
CA ALA A 50 -5.04 12.21 -2.17
C ALA A 50 -5.56 12.49 -0.73
N GLU A 51 -4.67 12.51 0.26
CA GLU A 51 -4.99 12.89 1.64
C GLU A 51 -5.09 14.41 1.88
N GLN A 52 -4.71 15.23 0.89
CA GLN A 52 -4.54 16.68 1.07
C GLN A 52 -5.67 17.52 0.42
N ALA A 53 -6.75 16.89 -0.06
CA ALA A 53 -7.85 17.55 -0.80
C ALA A 53 -9.15 17.67 0.01
#